data_AF-A0A7C1J4H8-F1
#
_entry.id   AF-A0A7C1J4H8-F1
#
_cell.length_a   1.000
_cell.length_b   1.000
_cell.length_c   1.000
_cell.angle_alpha   90.00
_cell.angle_beta   90.00
_cell.angle_gamma   90.00
#
_symmetry.space_group_name_H-M   'P 1'
#
loop_
_entity.id
_entity.type
_entity.pdbx_description
1 polymer ?
#
loop_
_entity_poly.entity_id
_entity_poly.type
_entity_poly.pdbx_seq_one_letter_code
_entity_poly.pdbx_strand_id
1 'polypeptide(L)'
;MHRMMTTFAILCALILALAAGGSFATPTDYFRVTVIVDMTTDPVSREQAEAVLALANEKMIALTGFGLQLHDFVEDYSGGSIASIAENYMQRASSLPNGILIFSVGDDDRARINRAYARQIPAPDGFRNTFVSPYLGDGHMYIAILQFNYLYAACGYAGTDTIQSPVSSGGECPGGDGQVCAAWEGLQVCPVALPVLEGHTPVDLASGVVIHEFMHGFGAKGAGNHYTSAACHETMGWKPDHFVLDEAEYYNDFCPNVYDIFRDSYRP
;
A
#
# COMPACT_ATOMS: atom_id res chain seq x y z
N MET A 1 21.65 -9.94 -24.09
CA MET A 1 20.44 -10.79 -24.02
C MET A 1 19.24 -9.89 -23.70
N HIS A 2 18.68 -9.22 -24.71
CA HIS A 2 17.85 -8.01 -24.51
C HIS A 2 16.62 -7.93 -25.45
N ARG A 3 16.09 -9.08 -25.88
CA ARG A 3 14.89 -9.13 -26.74
C ARG A 3 14.10 -10.40 -26.47
N MET A 4 13.37 -10.45 -25.36
CA MET A 4 12.35 -11.49 -25.16
C MET A 4 11.24 -11.17 -24.14
N MET A 5 11.22 -9.98 -23.52
CA MET A 5 10.20 -9.65 -22.49
C MET A 5 9.00 -8.84 -22.99
N THR A 6 9.04 -8.29 -24.22
CA THR A 6 8.02 -7.31 -24.65
C THR A 6 6.76 -7.92 -25.26
N THR A 7 6.71 -9.24 -25.49
CA THR A 7 5.57 -9.88 -26.19
C THR A 7 4.71 -10.77 -25.27
N PHE A 8 5.14 -11.04 -24.04
CA PHE A 8 4.36 -11.84 -23.07
C PHE A 8 3.44 -10.99 -22.18
N ALA A 9 3.72 -9.69 -22.02
CA ALA A 9 2.92 -8.81 -21.14
C ALA A 9 1.53 -8.46 -21.70
N ILE A 10 1.38 -8.39 -23.03
CA ILE A 10 0.12 -7.95 -23.65
C ILE A 10 -0.95 -9.07 -23.68
N LEU A 11 -0.55 -10.34 -23.58
CA LEU A 11 -1.48 -11.46 -23.64
C LEU A 11 -2.07 -11.86 -22.27
N CYS A 12 -1.43 -11.50 -21.15
CA CYS A 12 -1.95 -11.82 -19.81
C CYS A 12 -3.05 -10.85 -19.33
N ALA A 13 -2.97 -9.56 -19.70
CA ALA A 13 -3.98 -8.58 -19.27
C ALA A 13 -5.37 -8.82 -19.88
N LEU A 14 -5.45 -9.48 -21.06
CA LEU A 14 -6.74 -9.77 -21.72
C LEU A 14 -7.37 -11.10 -21.28
N ILE A 15 -6.63 -11.98 -20.61
CA ILE A 15 -7.13 -13.33 -20.25
C ILE A 15 -7.67 -13.39 -18.81
N LEU A 16 -7.32 -12.45 -17.92
CA LEU A 16 -7.91 -12.39 -16.58
C LEU A 16 -9.40 -11.98 -16.55
N ALA A 17 -9.93 -11.36 -17.61
CA ALA A 17 -11.33 -10.92 -17.66
C ALA A 17 -12.34 -12.03 -18.02
N LEU A 18 -11.90 -13.25 -18.36
CA LEU A 18 -12.77 -14.26 -18.98
C LEU A 18 -12.89 -15.61 -18.22
N ALA A 19 -12.26 -15.79 -17.06
CA ALA A 19 -12.15 -17.12 -16.44
C ALA A 19 -12.60 -17.24 -14.96
N ALA A 20 -13.30 -16.27 -14.39
CA ALA A 20 -13.93 -16.45 -13.08
C ALA A 20 -15.38 -15.94 -13.10
N GLY A 21 -16.33 -16.83 -13.35
CA GLY A 21 -17.77 -16.60 -13.17
C GLY A 21 -18.19 -16.45 -11.70
N GLY A 22 -17.32 -15.88 -10.85
CA GLY A 22 -17.69 -15.44 -9.52
C GLY A 22 -18.47 -14.14 -9.64
N SER A 23 -19.68 -14.12 -9.12
CA SER A 23 -20.39 -12.85 -8.90
C SER A 23 -19.59 -12.06 -7.86
N PHE A 24 -18.72 -11.15 -8.31
CA PHE A 24 -18.10 -10.20 -7.40
C PHE A 24 -19.21 -9.41 -6.70
N ALA A 25 -19.11 -9.28 -5.37
CA ALA A 25 -20.04 -8.46 -4.63
C ALA A 25 -19.98 -7.03 -5.17
N THR A 26 -21.13 -6.45 -5.51
CA THR A 26 -21.18 -5.05 -5.93
C THR A 26 -20.82 -4.18 -4.72
N PRO A 27 -19.84 -3.26 -4.85
CA PRO A 27 -19.46 -2.39 -3.75
C PRO A 27 -20.62 -1.53 -3.27
N THR A 28 -20.66 -1.24 -1.97
CA THR A 28 -21.64 -0.33 -1.37
C THR A 28 -21.47 1.10 -1.91
N ASP A 29 -20.22 1.56 -1.94
CA ASP A 29 -19.75 2.76 -2.65
C ASP A 29 -18.24 2.59 -2.90
N TYR A 30 -17.59 3.64 -3.40
CA TYR A 30 -16.18 3.67 -3.72
C TYR A 30 -15.43 4.71 -2.90
N PHE A 31 -14.30 4.28 -2.33
CA PHE A 31 -13.24 5.17 -1.93
C PHE A 31 -12.45 5.57 -3.19
N ARG A 32 -12.68 6.80 -3.64
CA ARG A 32 -12.09 7.34 -4.87
C ARG A 32 -10.63 7.69 -4.63
N VAL A 33 -9.77 7.25 -5.54
CA VAL A 33 -8.32 7.40 -5.44
C VAL A 33 -7.78 8.10 -6.67
N THR A 34 -7.05 9.19 -6.47
CA THR A 34 -6.17 9.71 -7.53
C THR A 34 -4.83 9.02 -7.44
N VAL A 35 -4.33 8.55 -8.57
CA VAL A 35 -2.95 8.07 -8.67
C VAL A 35 -2.07 9.18 -9.22
N ILE A 36 -0.96 9.44 -8.53
CA ILE A 36 0.11 10.32 -8.99
C ILE A 36 1.38 9.49 -9.12
N VAL A 37 2.04 9.55 -10.28
CA VAL A 37 3.33 8.92 -10.50
C VAL A 37 4.39 10.00 -10.52
N ASP A 38 5.32 9.96 -9.57
CA ASP A 38 6.52 10.79 -9.57
C ASP A 38 7.51 10.26 -10.60
N MET A 39 7.49 10.87 -11.77
CA MET A 39 8.33 10.48 -12.91
C MET A 39 9.83 10.77 -12.68
N THR A 40 10.17 11.46 -11.59
CA THR A 40 11.56 11.80 -11.25
C THR A 40 12.24 10.74 -10.39
N THR A 41 11.48 9.93 -9.65
CA THR A 41 12.05 8.95 -8.70
C THR A 41 11.56 7.52 -8.87
N ASP A 42 10.30 7.31 -9.28
CA ASP A 42 9.74 5.97 -9.45
C ASP A 42 8.72 5.94 -10.60
N PRO A 43 9.20 5.95 -11.85
CA PRO A 43 8.32 5.95 -13.01
C PRO A 43 7.59 4.61 -13.14
N VAL A 44 6.27 4.66 -12.94
CA VAL A 44 5.31 3.56 -13.08
C VAL A 44 4.38 3.85 -14.24
N SER A 45 4.14 2.87 -15.11
CA SER A 45 3.19 3.05 -16.22
C SER A 45 1.76 3.14 -15.70
N ARG A 46 0.89 3.81 -16.46
CA ARG A 46 -0.55 3.85 -16.16
C ARG A 46 -1.13 2.44 -16.01
N GLU A 47 -0.77 1.52 -16.90
CA GLU A 47 -1.26 0.14 -16.88
C GLU A 47 -0.84 -0.60 -15.60
N GLN A 48 0.39 -0.37 -15.12
CA GLN A 48 0.86 -0.96 -13.86
C GLN A 48 0.09 -0.40 -12.68
N ALA A 49 -0.08 0.92 -12.61
CA ALA A 49 -0.83 1.58 -11.55
C ALA A 49 -2.31 1.16 -11.52
N GLU A 50 -2.95 1.08 -12.69
CA GLU A 50 -4.33 0.61 -12.83
C GLU A 50 -4.45 -0.87 -12.42
N ALA A 51 -3.47 -1.72 -12.74
CA ALA A 51 -3.45 -3.11 -12.30
C ALA A 51 -3.31 -3.23 -10.77
N VAL A 52 -2.46 -2.42 -10.14
CA VAL A 52 -2.33 -2.35 -8.68
C VAL A 52 -3.66 -1.95 -8.05
N LEU A 53 -4.29 -0.90 -8.56
CA LEU A 53 -5.55 -0.40 -8.00
C LEU A 53 -6.71 -1.38 -8.21
N ALA A 54 -6.75 -2.07 -9.35
CA ALA A 54 -7.77 -3.08 -9.64
C ALA A 54 -7.69 -4.25 -8.64
N LEU A 55 -6.50 -4.76 -8.37
CA LEU A 55 -6.31 -5.83 -7.40
C LEU A 55 -6.54 -5.35 -5.95
N ALA A 56 -6.11 -4.12 -5.64
CA ALA A 56 -6.40 -3.51 -4.34
C ALA A 56 -7.92 -3.32 -4.15
N ASN A 57 -8.66 -2.96 -5.20
CA ASN A 57 -10.12 -2.87 -5.18
C ASN A 57 -10.76 -4.22 -4.84
N GLU A 58 -10.33 -5.33 -5.44
CA GLU A 58 -10.88 -6.67 -5.14
C GLU A 58 -10.71 -7.03 -3.66
N LYS A 59 -9.51 -6.82 -3.11
CA LYS A 59 -9.22 -7.03 -1.69
C LYS A 59 -10.04 -6.09 -0.80
N MET A 60 -10.17 -4.82 -1.16
CA MET A 60 -10.93 -3.83 -0.40
C MET A 60 -12.42 -4.20 -0.30
N ILE A 61 -13.01 -4.68 -1.40
CA ILE A 61 -14.39 -5.16 -1.43
C ILE A 61 -14.56 -6.36 -0.51
N ALA A 62 -13.63 -7.31 -0.56
CA ALA A 62 -13.67 -8.49 0.30
C ALA A 62 -13.57 -8.13 1.80
N LEU A 63 -12.75 -7.15 2.14
CA LEU A 63 -12.48 -6.75 3.53
C LEU A 63 -13.54 -5.81 4.12
N THR A 64 -14.14 -4.95 3.30
CA THR A 64 -14.97 -3.83 3.81
C THR A 64 -16.35 -3.73 3.17
N GLY A 65 -16.58 -4.38 2.02
CA GLY A 65 -17.77 -4.16 1.20
C GLY A 65 -17.75 -2.84 0.39
N PHE A 66 -16.68 -2.04 0.48
CA PHE A 66 -16.44 -0.85 -0.33
C PHE A 66 -15.34 -1.09 -1.37
N GLY A 67 -15.42 -0.40 -2.51
CA GLY A 67 -14.44 -0.52 -3.58
C GLY A 67 -13.38 0.58 -3.54
N LEU A 68 -12.28 0.37 -4.26
CA LEU A 68 -11.39 1.42 -4.71
C LEU A 68 -11.71 1.77 -6.17
N GLN A 69 -11.77 3.06 -6.48
CA GLN A 69 -12.03 3.52 -7.84
C GLN A 69 -11.00 4.56 -8.24
N LEU A 70 -10.42 4.40 -9.44
CA LEU A 70 -9.59 5.43 -10.03
C LEU A 70 -10.44 6.68 -10.29
N HIS A 71 -10.07 7.78 -9.65
CA HIS A 71 -10.67 9.09 -9.84
C HIS A 71 -9.95 9.87 -10.94
N ASP A 72 -8.62 9.88 -10.86
CA ASP A 72 -7.74 10.56 -11.81
C ASP A 72 -6.36 9.89 -11.80
N PHE A 73 -5.59 10.09 -12.86
CA PHE A 73 -4.21 9.64 -12.97
C PHE A 73 -3.33 10.76 -13.52
N VAL A 74 -2.25 11.03 -12.80
CA VAL A 74 -1.36 12.15 -13.05
C VAL A 74 0.08 11.65 -13.12
N GLU A 75 0.80 12.10 -14.14
CA GLU A 75 2.27 12.05 -14.14
C GLU A 75 2.77 13.39 -13.59
N ASP A 76 3.58 13.34 -12.53
CA ASP A 76 4.24 14.51 -11.95
C ASP A 76 5.70 14.52 -12.36
N TYR A 77 6.13 15.66 -12.92
CA TYR A 77 7.51 15.93 -13.33
C TYR A 77 8.14 17.07 -12.52
N SER A 78 7.42 17.58 -11.52
CA SER A 78 7.83 18.75 -10.76
C SER A 78 8.86 18.41 -9.67
N GLY A 79 8.78 17.18 -9.15
CA GLY A 79 9.58 16.72 -8.02
C GLY A 79 9.26 17.47 -6.73
N GLY A 80 10.11 17.31 -5.72
CA GLY A 80 9.96 17.96 -4.42
C GLY A 80 9.27 17.08 -3.39
N SER A 81 8.71 17.70 -2.35
CA SER A 81 8.12 16.95 -1.24
C SER A 81 6.78 16.31 -1.62
N ILE A 82 6.45 15.19 -0.98
CA ILE A 82 5.15 14.52 -1.14
C ILE A 82 3.97 15.44 -0.85
N ALA A 83 4.11 16.32 0.16
CA ALA A 83 3.08 17.30 0.47
C ALA A 83 2.87 18.28 -0.69
N SER A 84 3.95 18.78 -1.29
CA SER A 84 3.88 19.69 -2.43
C SER A 84 3.25 19.04 -3.65
N ILE A 85 3.59 17.79 -3.96
CA ILE A 85 2.97 17.03 -5.07
C ILE A 85 1.45 16.91 -4.85
N ALA A 86 1.03 16.51 -3.65
CA ALA A 86 -0.39 16.37 -3.32
C ALA A 86 -1.13 17.72 -3.33
N GLU A 87 -0.56 18.76 -2.73
CA GLU A 87 -1.14 20.11 -2.70
C GLU A 87 -1.29 20.70 -4.10
N ASN A 88 -0.28 20.55 -4.96
CA ASN A 88 -0.33 20.99 -6.34
C ASN A 88 -1.44 20.30 -7.13
N TYR A 89 -1.67 19.00 -6.89
CA TYR A 89 -2.81 18.27 -7.45
C TYR A 89 -4.14 18.84 -6.94
N MET A 90 -4.30 18.98 -5.62
CA MET A 90 -5.56 19.43 -5.02
C MET A 90 -5.95 20.85 -5.46
N GLN A 91 -5.00 21.73 -5.74
CA GLN A 91 -5.27 23.10 -6.20
C GLN A 91 -5.81 23.17 -7.64
N ARG A 92 -5.53 22.17 -8.49
CA ARG A 92 -5.91 22.16 -9.91
C ARG A 92 -7.00 21.17 -10.27
N ALA A 93 -7.27 20.20 -9.41
CA ALA A 93 -8.29 19.19 -9.64
C ALA A 93 -9.69 19.82 -9.69
N SER A 94 -10.51 19.42 -10.67
CA SER A 94 -11.90 19.89 -10.78
C SER A 94 -12.82 19.27 -9.73
N SER A 95 -12.43 18.12 -9.18
CA SER A 95 -13.06 17.44 -8.07
C SER A 95 -12.01 16.62 -7.33
N LEU A 96 -12.14 16.52 -6.00
CA LEU A 96 -11.15 15.87 -5.14
C LEU A 96 -11.54 14.41 -4.83
N PRO A 97 -10.56 13.49 -4.75
CA PRO A 97 -10.78 12.10 -4.37
C PRO A 97 -10.96 11.95 -2.85
N ASN A 98 -11.19 10.72 -2.37
CA ASN A 98 -11.10 10.39 -0.95
C ASN A 98 -9.64 10.19 -0.49
N GLY A 99 -8.78 9.69 -1.38
CA GLY A 99 -7.36 9.54 -1.13
C GLY A 99 -6.50 9.74 -2.37
N ILE A 100 -5.20 9.85 -2.14
CA ILE A 100 -4.17 9.99 -3.17
C ILE A 100 -3.17 8.86 -2.99
N LEU A 101 -2.93 8.08 -4.05
CA LEU A 101 -1.84 7.13 -4.15
C LEU A 101 -0.68 7.78 -4.90
N ILE A 102 0.51 7.82 -4.31
CA ILE A 102 1.69 8.39 -4.94
C ILE A 102 2.75 7.28 -5.12
N PHE A 103 3.13 7.01 -6.36
CA PHE A 103 4.31 6.21 -6.67
C PHE A 103 5.53 7.11 -6.64
N SER A 104 6.38 6.96 -5.62
CA SER A 104 7.57 7.78 -5.37
C SER A 104 8.46 7.10 -4.32
N VAL A 105 9.75 7.42 -4.31
CA VAL A 105 10.64 7.04 -3.20
C VAL A 105 10.34 7.82 -1.91
N GLY A 106 9.53 8.89 -2.01
CA GLY A 106 9.04 9.68 -0.89
C GLY A 106 10.06 10.68 -0.33
N ASP A 107 9.60 11.48 0.64
CA ASP A 107 10.46 12.40 1.39
C ASP A 107 11.61 11.61 2.05
N ASP A 108 12.86 12.06 1.85
CA ASP A 108 14.07 11.45 2.41
C ASP A 108 14.22 9.93 2.13
N ASP A 109 13.80 9.47 0.93
CA ASP A 109 13.79 8.05 0.53
C ASP A 109 12.96 7.15 1.47
N ARG A 110 12.03 7.73 2.22
CA ARG A 110 11.31 7.00 3.27
C ARG A 110 10.48 5.84 2.73
N ALA A 111 9.88 5.95 1.53
CA ALA A 111 9.15 4.82 0.94
C ALA A 111 10.11 3.74 0.45
N ARG A 112 11.29 4.11 -0.04
CA ARG A 112 12.34 3.13 -0.39
C ARG A 112 12.81 2.34 0.83
N ILE A 113 13.03 3.04 1.95
CA ILE A 113 13.54 2.45 3.20
C ILE A 113 12.45 1.65 3.93
N ASN A 114 11.25 2.22 4.04
CA ASN A 114 10.17 1.64 4.85
C ASN A 114 9.13 0.91 4.00
N ARG A 115 9.43 0.65 2.72
CA ARG A 115 8.56 -0.01 1.71
C ARG A 115 7.46 0.90 1.19
N ALA A 116 6.81 1.60 2.11
CA ALA A 116 5.80 2.61 1.89
C ALA A 116 5.62 3.43 3.17
N TYR A 117 4.80 4.47 3.09
CA TYR A 117 4.25 5.11 4.28
C TYR A 117 3.00 5.91 3.94
N ALA A 118 2.19 6.13 4.96
CA ALA A 118 1.02 6.98 4.87
C ALA A 118 1.31 8.39 5.38
N ARG A 119 0.61 9.36 4.79
CA ARG A 119 0.58 10.74 5.26
C ARG A 119 -0.85 11.26 5.19
N GLN A 120 -1.25 11.99 6.21
CA GLN A 120 -2.56 12.63 6.27
C GLN A 120 -2.36 14.13 6.23
N ILE A 121 -3.00 14.80 5.27
CA ILE A 121 -2.86 16.25 5.10
C ILE A 121 -4.23 16.92 5.16
N PRO A 122 -4.32 18.16 5.66
CA PRO A 122 -5.55 18.95 5.56
C PRO A 122 -5.97 19.09 4.10
N ALA A 123 -7.24 18.86 3.83
CA ALA A 123 -7.81 19.13 2.52
C ALA A 123 -8.13 20.64 2.36
N PRO A 124 -8.30 21.14 1.13
CA PRO A 124 -8.72 22.52 0.89
C PRO A 124 -10.05 22.89 1.57
N ASP A 125 -10.22 24.16 1.89
CA ASP A 125 -11.46 24.67 2.49
C ASP A 125 -12.69 24.30 1.67
N GLY A 126 -13.75 23.85 2.36
CA GLY A 126 -15.00 23.43 1.74
C GLY A 126 -15.02 21.97 1.28
N PHE A 127 -13.89 21.27 1.19
CA PHE A 127 -13.87 19.83 0.99
C PHE A 127 -14.32 19.08 2.24
N ARG A 128 -15.03 17.97 2.03
CA ARG A 128 -15.42 17.01 3.06
C ARG A 128 -15.23 15.61 2.51
N ASN A 129 -14.40 14.82 3.19
CA ASN A 129 -14.18 13.44 2.83
C ASN A 129 -15.41 12.61 3.25
N THR A 130 -15.95 11.80 2.34
CA THR A 130 -17.07 10.90 2.66
C THR A 130 -16.64 9.73 3.54
N PHE A 131 -15.35 9.44 3.66
CA PHE A 131 -14.84 8.46 4.63
C PHE A 131 -14.20 9.22 5.79
N VAL A 132 -14.94 9.33 6.90
CA VAL A 132 -14.61 10.23 8.01
C VAL A 132 -13.83 9.47 9.08
N SER A 133 -12.51 9.66 9.11
CA SER A 133 -11.67 9.05 10.14
C SER A 133 -12.14 9.49 11.54
N PRO A 134 -12.31 8.55 12.49
CA PRO A 134 -12.65 8.91 13.87
C PRO A 134 -11.52 9.66 14.60
N TYR A 135 -10.32 9.72 14.00
CA TYR A 135 -9.14 10.35 14.58
C TYR A 135 -8.78 11.70 13.94
N LEU A 136 -9.19 11.91 12.68
CA LEU A 136 -8.81 13.07 11.87
C LEU A 136 -10.02 13.93 11.45
N GLY A 137 -11.23 13.38 11.51
CA GLY A 137 -12.45 14.03 11.01
C GLY A 137 -12.55 13.99 9.48
N ASP A 138 -13.42 14.84 8.93
CA ASP A 138 -13.80 14.88 7.51
C ASP A 138 -12.92 15.82 6.66
N GLY A 139 -12.10 16.66 7.31
CA GLY A 139 -11.30 17.70 6.66
C GLY A 139 -9.92 17.26 6.16
N HIS A 140 -9.68 15.95 5.99
CA HIS A 140 -8.37 15.42 5.62
C HIS A 140 -8.42 14.60 4.32
N MET A 141 -7.30 14.65 3.59
CA MET A 141 -7.00 13.77 2.48
C MET A 141 -6.10 12.63 2.96
N TYR A 142 -6.40 11.41 2.53
CA TYR A 142 -5.58 10.25 2.86
C TYR A 142 -4.53 9.98 1.79
N ILE A 143 -3.25 9.97 2.15
CA ILE A 143 -2.17 9.74 1.18
C ILE A 143 -1.44 8.44 1.49
N ALA A 144 -1.38 7.56 0.50
CA ALA A 144 -0.51 6.40 0.47
C ALA A 144 0.67 6.69 -0.45
N ILE A 145 1.89 6.45 0.04
CA ILE A 145 3.12 6.63 -0.74
C ILE A 145 3.83 5.28 -0.80
N LEU A 146 4.02 4.72 -1.98
CA LEU A 146 4.88 3.55 -2.15
C LEU A 146 5.88 3.72 -3.28
N GLN A 147 6.98 2.99 -3.16
CA GLN A 147 7.82 2.69 -4.31
C GLN A 147 7.32 1.38 -4.93
N PHE A 148 7.05 1.34 -6.23
CA PHE A 148 6.53 0.15 -6.92
C PHE A 148 7.52 -1.02 -6.90
N ASN A 149 8.80 -0.73 -7.10
CA ASN A 149 9.88 -1.72 -7.06
C ASN A 149 10.56 -1.79 -5.69
N TYR A 150 9.78 -1.72 -4.60
CA TYR A 150 10.34 -1.71 -3.26
C TYR A 150 10.92 -3.07 -2.84
N LEU A 151 11.84 -3.03 -1.87
CA LEU A 151 12.47 -4.20 -1.27
C LEU A 151 11.54 -4.85 -0.24
N TYR A 152 10.63 -5.72 -0.67
CA TYR A 152 9.76 -6.45 0.27
C TYR A 152 10.59 -7.33 1.21
N ALA A 153 10.37 -7.15 2.51
CA ALA A 153 11.10 -7.83 3.58
C ALA A 153 12.63 -7.72 3.45
N ALA A 154 13.15 -6.52 3.14
CA ALA A 154 14.59 -6.26 3.07
C ALA A 154 15.37 -6.82 4.27
N CYS A 155 16.52 -7.43 4.01
CA CYS A 155 17.42 -7.99 5.02
C CYS A 155 18.86 -7.61 4.70
N GLY A 156 19.58 -7.09 5.69
CA GLY A 156 21.00 -6.75 5.56
C GLY A 156 21.28 -5.40 4.89
N TYR A 157 20.28 -4.52 4.79
CA TYR A 157 20.38 -3.21 4.14
C TYR A 157 20.67 -2.08 5.14
N ALA A 158 20.40 -2.29 6.43
CA ALA A 158 20.58 -1.34 7.51
C ALA A 158 19.96 0.05 7.24
N GLY A 159 18.79 0.07 6.58
CA GLY A 159 18.11 1.31 6.19
C GLY A 159 18.70 2.03 4.98
N THR A 160 19.50 1.35 4.16
CA THR A 160 20.03 1.86 2.89
C THR A 160 19.44 1.09 1.71
N ASP A 161 19.80 1.46 0.47
CA ASP A 161 19.39 0.76 -0.75
C ASP A 161 20.46 -0.22 -1.29
N THR A 162 21.55 -0.40 -0.54
CA THR A 162 22.63 -1.32 -0.89
C THR A 162 22.84 -2.33 0.23
N ILE A 163 23.18 -3.58 -0.13
CA ILE A 163 23.45 -4.64 0.83
C ILE A 163 24.67 -4.24 1.67
N GLN A 164 24.47 -4.09 2.97
CA GLN A 164 25.51 -3.76 3.95
C GLN A 164 26.05 -5.01 4.66
N SER A 165 25.23 -6.06 4.77
CA SER A 165 25.51 -7.24 5.60
C SER A 165 24.80 -8.48 5.05
N PRO A 166 25.36 -9.70 5.17
CA PRO A 166 24.65 -10.94 4.83
C PRO A 166 23.64 -11.40 5.90
N VAL A 167 23.49 -10.64 6.98
CA VAL A 167 22.54 -10.89 8.07
C VAL A 167 21.72 -9.64 8.36
N SER A 168 20.51 -9.84 8.89
CA SER A 168 19.59 -8.79 9.31
C SER A 168 20.23 -7.86 10.34
N SER A 169 19.80 -6.59 10.31
CA SER A 169 20.24 -5.55 11.25
C SER A 169 19.10 -4.59 11.54
N GLY A 170 19.08 -3.97 12.72
CA GLY A 170 18.07 -2.98 13.07
C GLY A 170 16.62 -3.49 13.04
N GLY A 171 16.39 -4.78 13.29
CA GLY A 171 15.05 -5.38 13.33
C GLY A 171 14.41 -5.59 11.96
N GLU A 172 15.19 -5.57 10.88
CA GLU A 172 14.73 -5.82 9.50
C GLU A 172 13.88 -7.08 9.33
N CYS A 173 14.27 -8.16 10.02
CA CYS A 173 13.58 -9.44 9.96
C CYS A 173 12.84 -9.81 11.24
N PRO A 174 11.64 -10.41 11.13
CA PRO A 174 10.98 -11.07 12.25
C PRO A 174 11.89 -12.15 12.84
N GLY A 175 12.40 -11.93 14.06
CA GLY A 175 13.45 -12.75 14.67
C GLY A 175 14.66 -11.95 15.18
N GLY A 176 14.77 -10.68 14.79
CA GLY A 176 15.79 -9.74 15.27
C GLY A 176 17.07 -9.75 14.44
N ASP A 177 18.08 -9.06 14.95
CA ASP A 177 19.38 -8.88 14.30
C ASP A 177 20.18 -10.19 14.23
N GLY A 178 20.97 -10.34 13.16
CA GLY A 178 21.88 -11.49 12.98
C GLY A 178 21.25 -12.70 12.28
N GLN A 179 20.00 -12.62 11.85
CA GLN A 179 19.37 -13.65 11.02
C GLN A 179 19.98 -13.64 9.61
N VAL A 180 20.40 -14.80 9.11
CA VAL A 180 20.97 -14.91 7.75
C VAL A 180 19.93 -14.51 6.70
N CYS A 181 20.31 -13.59 5.82
CA CYS A 181 19.45 -13.14 4.73
C CYS A 181 19.38 -14.20 3.62
N ALA A 182 18.20 -14.33 3.02
CA ALA A 182 18.03 -15.12 1.81
C ALA A 182 18.28 -14.27 0.56
N ALA A 183 18.86 -14.86 -0.48
CA ALA A 183 18.96 -14.20 -1.78
C ALA A 183 17.70 -14.47 -2.61
N TRP A 184 17.12 -13.44 -3.20
CA TRP A 184 15.95 -13.55 -4.08
C TRP A 184 16.04 -12.49 -5.18
N GLU A 185 16.07 -12.93 -6.45
CA GLU A 185 16.16 -12.06 -7.63
C GLU A 185 17.23 -10.94 -7.59
N GLY A 186 18.36 -11.20 -6.94
CA GLY A 186 19.45 -10.21 -6.79
C GLY A 186 19.31 -9.28 -5.59
N LEU A 187 18.27 -9.46 -4.77
CA LEU A 187 18.02 -8.79 -3.50
C LEU A 187 18.40 -9.69 -2.31
N GLN A 188 18.48 -9.08 -1.12
CA GLN A 188 18.50 -9.81 0.14
C GLN A 188 17.21 -9.61 0.94
N VAL A 189 16.58 -10.71 1.31
CA VAL A 189 15.26 -10.70 1.95
C VAL A 189 15.26 -11.55 3.20
N CYS A 190 14.33 -11.29 4.10
CA CYS A 190 14.11 -12.13 5.26
C CYS A 190 13.65 -13.53 4.82
N PRO A 191 14.27 -14.62 5.29
CA PRO A 191 13.91 -15.98 4.87
C PRO A 191 12.43 -16.32 5.02
N VAL A 192 11.78 -15.76 6.04
CA VAL A 192 10.35 -15.95 6.31
C VAL A 192 9.44 -15.37 5.22
N ALA A 193 9.94 -14.43 4.42
CA ALA A 193 9.20 -13.76 3.36
C ALA A 193 9.33 -14.47 2.00
N LEU A 194 10.26 -15.41 1.85
CA LEU A 194 10.49 -16.12 0.57
C LEU A 194 9.22 -16.79 0.02
N PRO A 195 8.41 -17.53 0.82
CA PRO A 195 7.21 -18.16 0.28
C PRO A 195 6.21 -17.16 -0.30
N VAL A 196 6.13 -15.97 0.31
CA VAL A 196 5.28 -14.86 -0.16
C VAL A 196 5.85 -14.29 -1.46
N LEU A 197 7.14 -14.00 -1.48
CA LEU A 197 7.82 -13.44 -2.65
C LEU A 197 7.77 -14.37 -3.87
N GLU A 198 7.90 -15.67 -3.66
CA GLU A 198 7.83 -16.67 -4.73
C GLU A 198 6.39 -16.90 -5.25
N GLY A 199 5.38 -16.57 -4.44
CA GLY A 199 3.96 -16.74 -4.77
C GLY A 199 3.28 -15.50 -5.37
N HIS A 200 3.92 -14.33 -5.35
CA HIS A 200 3.28 -13.04 -5.64
C HIS A 200 4.05 -12.24 -6.70
N THR A 201 3.32 -11.53 -7.55
CA THR A 201 3.89 -10.55 -8.50
C THR A 201 4.14 -9.20 -7.80
N PRO A 202 4.96 -8.31 -8.38
CA PRO A 202 5.11 -6.95 -7.85
C PRO A 202 3.77 -6.18 -7.73
N VAL A 203 2.84 -6.44 -8.65
CA VAL A 203 1.49 -5.86 -8.60
C VAL A 203 0.71 -6.40 -7.39
N ASP A 204 0.82 -7.70 -7.11
CA ASP A 204 0.18 -8.32 -5.94
C ASP A 204 0.70 -7.71 -4.63
N LEU A 205 2.02 -7.60 -4.51
CA LEU A 205 2.68 -7.02 -3.34
C LEU A 205 2.33 -5.53 -3.17
N ALA A 206 2.37 -4.74 -4.25
CA ALA A 206 2.00 -3.33 -4.22
C ALA A 206 0.52 -3.13 -3.82
N SER A 207 -0.39 -4.00 -4.29
CA SER A 207 -1.83 -3.87 -4.00
C SER A 207 -2.14 -3.99 -2.50
N GLY A 208 -1.47 -4.91 -1.79
CA GLY A 208 -1.63 -5.06 -0.35
C GLY A 208 -1.09 -3.86 0.42
N VAL A 209 0.04 -3.32 -0.02
CA VAL A 209 0.64 -2.10 0.55
C VAL A 209 -0.27 -0.89 0.35
N VAL A 210 -0.89 -0.72 -0.82
CA VAL A 210 -1.85 0.38 -1.06
C VAL A 210 -2.98 0.37 -0.02
N ILE A 211 -3.54 -0.80 0.27
CA ILE A 211 -4.59 -0.95 1.29
C ILE A 211 -4.04 -0.65 2.68
N HIS A 212 -2.90 -1.27 3.03
CA HIS A 212 -2.20 -1.04 4.29
C HIS A 212 -2.04 0.46 4.56
N GLU A 213 -1.50 1.21 3.59
CA GLU A 213 -1.22 2.62 3.78
C GLU A 213 -2.49 3.47 3.93
N PHE A 214 -3.55 3.20 3.15
CA PHE A 214 -4.81 3.93 3.34
C PHE A 214 -5.47 3.63 4.69
N MET A 215 -5.29 2.42 5.24
CA MET A 215 -5.86 2.03 6.53
C MET A 215 -5.23 2.78 7.72
N HIS A 216 -4.04 3.38 7.57
CA HIS A 216 -3.47 4.24 8.62
C HIS A 216 -4.36 5.42 9.00
N GLY A 217 -5.23 5.90 8.09
CA GLY A 217 -6.20 6.95 8.41
C GLY A 217 -7.28 6.50 9.41
N PHE A 218 -7.50 5.20 9.55
CA PHE A 218 -8.63 4.60 10.28
C PHE A 218 -8.19 3.75 11.47
N GLY A 219 -6.88 3.63 11.71
CA GLY A 219 -6.31 2.98 12.89
C GLY A 219 -5.94 3.95 14.01
N ALA A 220 -5.85 3.44 15.23
CA ALA A 220 -5.32 4.21 16.36
C ALA A 220 -3.89 4.70 16.07
N LYS A 221 -3.53 5.89 16.56
CA LYS A 221 -2.24 6.54 16.28
C LYS A 221 -1.04 5.62 16.59
N GLY A 222 0.00 5.74 15.77
CA GLY A 222 1.24 4.96 15.89
C GLY A 222 1.10 3.56 15.30
N ALA A 223 1.86 2.60 15.83
CA ALA A 223 1.85 1.21 15.35
C ALA A 223 0.73 0.35 15.98
N GLY A 224 -0.15 0.92 16.83
CA GLY A 224 -1.19 0.18 17.55
C GLY A 224 -2.32 -0.38 16.68
N ASN A 225 -2.30 -0.06 15.40
CA ASN A 225 -3.23 -0.52 14.38
C ASN A 225 -2.73 -1.72 13.57
N HIS A 226 -1.47 -2.15 13.77
CA HIS A 226 -0.90 -3.29 13.05
C HIS A 226 -1.31 -4.62 13.69
N TYR A 227 -1.38 -5.68 12.88
CA TYR A 227 -1.83 -7.02 13.28
C TYR A 227 -1.04 -7.55 14.49
N THR A 228 0.27 -7.39 14.48
CA THR A 228 1.20 -7.88 15.53
C THR A 228 1.29 -6.97 16.77
N SER A 229 0.55 -5.85 16.79
CA SER A 229 0.65 -4.88 17.88
C SER A 229 -0.12 -5.34 19.12
N ALA A 230 0.41 -5.00 20.31
CA ALA A 230 -0.28 -5.29 21.57
C ALA A 230 -1.69 -4.68 21.63
N ALA A 231 -1.88 -3.49 21.05
CA ALA A 231 -3.18 -2.83 21.00
C ALA A 231 -4.18 -3.59 20.09
N CYS A 232 -3.71 -4.15 18.97
CA CYS A 232 -4.55 -5.03 18.16
C CYS A 232 -4.91 -6.30 18.94
N HIS A 233 -3.94 -6.95 19.58
CA HIS A 233 -4.19 -8.17 20.33
C HIS A 233 -5.20 -7.94 21.45
N GLU A 234 -5.10 -6.81 22.17
CA GLU A 234 -6.09 -6.42 23.17
C GLU A 234 -7.48 -6.24 22.56
N THR A 235 -7.57 -5.51 21.44
CA THR A 235 -8.84 -5.26 20.73
C THR A 235 -9.50 -6.54 20.24
N MET A 236 -8.70 -7.47 19.70
CA MET A 236 -9.18 -8.74 19.15
C MET A 236 -9.34 -9.83 20.22
N GLY A 237 -8.90 -9.60 21.45
CA GLY A 237 -8.88 -10.61 22.52
C GLY A 237 -7.88 -11.74 22.26
N TRP A 238 -6.83 -11.49 21.48
CA TRP A 238 -5.78 -12.45 21.17
C TRP A 238 -4.75 -12.55 22.30
N LYS A 239 -4.07 -13.70 22.37
CA LYS A 239 -2.93 -13.86 23.27
C LYS A 239 -1.74 -13.04 22.76
N PRO A 240 -0.80 -12.63 23.64
CA PRO A 240 0.38 -11.86 23.21
C PRO A 240 1.27 -12.55 22.16
N ASP A 241 1.25 -13.89 22.10
CA ASP A 241 2.01 -14.72 21.16
C ASP A 241 1.22 -15.15 19.92
N HIS A 242 0.01 -14.62 19.73
CA HIS A 242 -0.81 -14.92 18.57
C HIS A 242 -0.16 -14.34 17.30
N PHE A 243 0.08 -15.19 16.31
CA PHE A 243 0.46 -14.79 14.97
C PHE A 243 0.07 -15.89 13.98
N VAL A 244 -0.78 -15.57 13.01
CA VAL A 244 -1.12 -16.45 11.90
C VAL A 244 -0.78 -15.74 10.61
N LEU A 245 0.24 -16.22 9.89
CA LEU A 245 0.76 -15.55 8.69
C LEU A 245 -0.33 -15.33 7.65
N ASP A 246 -1.12 -16.36 7.32
CA ASP A 246 -2.19 -16.26 6.33
C ASP A 246 -3.25 -15.20 6.72
N GLU A 247 -3.53 -15.05 8.01
CA GLU A 247 -4.47 -14.03 8.51
C GLU A 247 -3.84 -12.64 8.46
N ALA A 248 -2.58 -12.50 8.87
CA ALA A 248 -1.84 -11.26 8.76
C ALA A 248 -1.77 -10.80 7.29
N GLU A 249 -1.47 -11.70 6.35
CA GLU A 249 -1.45 -11.40 4.92
C GLU A 249 -2.84 -11.04 4.38
N TYR A 250 -3.87 -11.76 4.78
CA TYR A 250 -5.25 -11.46 4.39
C TYR A 250 -5.66 -10.05 4.82
N TYR A 251 -5.27 -9.62 6.02
CA TYR A 251 -5.51 -8.29 6.56
C TYR A 251 -4.39 -7.29 6.26
N ASN A 252 -3.47 -7.58 5.34
CA ASN A 252 -2.35 -6.72 4.95
C ASN A 252 -1.54 -6.18 6.16
N ASP A 253 -1.28 -7.03 7.15
CA ASP A 253 -0.61 -6.74 8.42
C ASP A 253 -1.29 -5.65 9.27
N PHE A 254 -2.58 -5.38 9.01
CA PHE A 254 -3.42 -4.50 9.82
C PHE A 254 -4.31 -5.29 10.77
N CYS A 255 -4.68 -4.64 11.87
CA CYS A 255 -5.64 -5.21 12.78
C CYS A 255 -7.01 -5.36 12.08
N PRO A 256 -7.70 -6.52 12.18
CA PRO A 256 -8.99 -6.73 11.50
C PRO A 256 -10.03 -5.64 11.78
N ASN A 257 -10.10 -5.15 13.03
CA ASN A 257 -11.03 -4.10 13.43
C ASN A 257 -10.85 -2.76 12.67
N VAL A 258 -9.68 -2.50 12.08
CA VAL A 258 -9.47 -1.26 11.29
C VAL A 258 -10.33 -1.25 10.03
N TYR A 259 -10.58 -2.42 9.44
CA TYR A 259 -11.45 -2.55 8.28
C TYR A 259 -12.93 -2.32 8.64
N ASP A 260 -13.33 -2.73 9.85
CA ASP A 260 -14.66 -2.39 10.40
C ASP A 260 -14.80 -0.89 10.64
N ILE A 261 -13.78 -0.25 11.23
CA ILE A 261 -13.75 1.21 11.43
C ILE A 261 -13.84 1.94 10.09
N PHE A 262 -13.08 1.49 9.08
CA PHE A 262 -13.16 2.05 7.72
C PHE A 262 -14.57 1.94 7.15
N ARG A 263 -15.19 0.75 7.20
CA ARG A 263 -16.55 0.53 6.72
C ARG A 263 -17.53 1.48 7.41
N ASP A 264 -17.43 1.58 8.73
CA ASP A 264 -18.33 2.38 9.55
C ASP A 264 -18.01 3.89 9.49
N SER A 265 -16.92 4.29 8.82
CA SER A 265 -16.53 5.70 8.63
C SER A 265 -17.27 6.41 7.50
N TYR A 266 -17.93 5.67 6.62
CA TYR A 266 -18.60 6.23 5.45
C TYR A 266 -19.81 7.10 5.84
N ARG A 267 -19.82 8.34 5.37
CA ARG A 267 -20.81 9.40 5.60
C ARG A 267 -21.07 10.11 4.26
N PRO A 268 -22.07 9.66 3.47
CA PRO A 268 -22.40 10.29 2.19
C PRO A 268 -22.97 11.70 2.33
#